data_AF-A0AAD1TA36-F1
#
_entry.id   AF-A0AAD1TA36-F1
#
_cell.length_a   1.000
_cell.length_b   1.000
_cell.length_c   1.000
_cell.angle_alpha   90.00
_cell.angle_beta   90.00
_cell.angle_gamma   90.00
#
_symmetry.space_group_name_H-M   'P 1'
#
loop_
_entity.id
_entity.type
_entity.pdbx_description
1 polymer ?
#
loop_
_entity_poly.entity_id
_entity_poly.type
_entity_poly.pdbx_seq_one_letter_code
_entity_poly.pdbx_strand_id
1 'polypeptide(L)'
;MLSFSRWLVVKDSFLLYLKPDSGEVSFVLLFDPGFSTDIGKKPTETKYGVRIDNYSRTLILKCSNYRQARFWGQQIKEIAEDEGRDFLRVHRFDAFSPLREKTPVKWFVNGATYFSAVADALMEAKEEIFITDWWLSPEVHLKRPALNDDFRLDIILKHKAEAGVRVSILLFKEVEMALGINSGYSKRALMLLHPNIKGKVSYYITEKAWPPQIMS
;
A
#
# COMPACT_ATOMS: atom_id res chain seq x y z
N MET A 1 12.63 7.46 30.55
CA MET A 1 12.82 6.87 29.21
C MET A 1 11.42 6.57 28.68
N LEU A 2 10.90 7.38 27.75
CA LEU A 2 9.54 7.20 27.23
C LEU A 2 9.52 5.89 26.43
N SER A 3 8.84 4.87 26.97
CA SER A 3 8.56 3.63 26.25
C SER A 3 7.55 3.95 25.16
N PHE A 4 8.02 4.12 23.92
CA PHE A 4 7.13 4.24 22.77
C PHE A 4 6.50 2.87 22.53
N SER A 5 5.30 2.68 23.08
CA SER A 5 4.50 1.50 22.80
C SER A 5 4.22 1.45 21.30
N ARG A 6 4.55 0.34 20.64
CA ARG A 6 4.23 0.11 19.23
C ARG A 6 3.19 -0.98 19.14
N TRP A 7 2.25 -0.84 18.22
CA TRP A 7 1.29 -1.89 17.93
C TRP A 7 1.76 -2.70 16.74
N LEU A 8 1.83 -4.02 16.91
CA LEU A 8 1.99 -4.97 15.83
C LEU A 8 0.59 -5.43 15.42
N VAL A 9 0.24 -5.24 14.16
CA VAL A 9 -1.01 -5.71 13.57
C VAL A 9 -0.68 -6.79 12.55
N VAL A 10 -1.35 -7.93 12.68
CA VAL A 10 -1.24 -9.04 11.73
C VAL A 10 -2.56 -9.11 10.97
N LYS A 11 -2.47 -9.15 9.65
CA LYS A 11 -3.60 -9.31 8.73
C LYS A 11 -3.40 -10.59 7.92
N ASP A 12 -4.41 -10.92 7.12
CA ASP A 12 -4.41 -12.04 6.20
C ASP A 12 -3.29 -11.98 5.14
N SER A 13 -2.81 -10.80 4.77
CA SER A 13 -1.88 -10.64 3.64
C SER A 13 -0.55 -9.97 4.03
N PHE A 14 -0.44 -9.46 5.24
CA PHE A 14 0.73 -8.74 5.72
C PHE A 14 0.71 -8.57 7.23
N LEU A 15 1.83 -8.14 7.78
CA LEU A 15 1.91 -7.55 9.11
C LEU A 15 2.44 -6.12 9.01
N LEU A 16 2.07 -5.29 9.99
CA LEU A 16 2.58 -3.93 10.08
C LEU A 16 2.81 -3.48 11.51
N TYR A 17 3.66 -2.45 11.63
CA TYR A 17 3.78 -1.67 12.85
C TYR A 17 3.14 -0.32 12.67
N LEU A 18 2.38 0.10 13.67
CA LEU A 18 1.87 1.45 13.75
C LEU A 18 2.15 2.08 15.12
N LYS A 19 2.33 3.39 15.10
CA LYS A 19 2.40 4.22 16.29
C LYS A 19 0.98 4.45 16.81
N PRO A 20 0.64 4.01 18.04
CA PRO A 20 -0.75 4.04 18.52
C PRO A 20 -1.29 5.46 18.74
N ASP A 21 -0.42 6.42 18.99
CA ASP A 21 -0.75 7.84 19.17
C ASP A 21 -1.07 8.54 17.85
N SER A 22 -0.30 8.30 16.79
CA SER A 22 -0.47 8.98 15.50
C SER A 22 -1.18 8.15 14.43
N GLY A 23 -1.31 6.84 14.63
CA GLY A 23 -1.75 5.90 13.60
C GLY A 23 -0.72 5.69 12.47
N GLU A 24 0.47 6.27 12.57
CA GLU A 24 1.49 6.23 11.51
C GLU A 24 2.05 4.82 11.35
N VAL A 25 1.90 4.26 10.15
CA VAL A 25 2.48 2.97 9.78
C VAL A 25 4.00 3.13 9.57
N SER A 26 4.77 2.51 10.45
CA SER A 26 6.24 2.61 10.43
C SER A 26 6.91 1.52 9.61
N PHE A 27 6.23 0.39 9.40
CA PHE A 27 6.77 -0.76 8.69
C PHE A 27 5.63 -1.67 8.23
N VAL A 28 5.78 -2.26 7.04
CA VAL A 28 4.91 -3.29 6.50
C VAL A 28 5.79 -4.43 6.00
N LEU A 29 5.41 -5.67 6.27
CA LEU A 29 5.98 -6.89 5.68
C LEU A 29 4.83 -7.69 5.09
N LEU A 30 4.84 -7.85 3.78
CA LEU A 30 3.85 -8.63 3.06
C LEU A 30 4.14 -10.12 3.22
N PHE A 31 3.10 -10.94 3.26
CA PHE A 31 3.25 -12.37 3.11
C PHE A 31 3.57 -12.68 1.64
N ASP A 32 4.61 -13.47 1.43
CA ASP A 32 5.05 -13.92 0.11
C ASP A 32 5.59 -15.36 0.24
N PRO A 33 5.93 -16.05 -0.85
CA PRO A 33 6.44 -17.44 -0.76
C PRO A 33 7.81 -17.57 -0.08
N GLY A 34 8.51 -16.47 0.21
CA GLY A 34 9.71 -16.42 1.04
C GLY A 34 9.40 -16.24 2.52
N PHE A 35 8.12 -16.21 2.91
CA PHE A 35 7.73 -15.99 4.30
C PHE A 35 8.18 -17.12 5.21
N SER A 36 8.86 -16.76 6.30
CA SER A 36 9.25 -17.71 7.34
C SER A 36 9.24 -17.08 8.73
N THR A 37 8.98 -17.91 9.74
CA THR A 37 9.00 -17.49 11.15
C THR A 37 9.94 -18.38 11.96
N ASP A 38 10.95 -17.79 12.58
CA ASP A 38 11.92 -18.48 13.41
C ASP A 38 11.96 -17.91 14.83
N ILE A 39 12.00 -18.78 15.85
CA ILE A 39 11.99 -18.36 17.26
C ILE A 39 13.32 -18.74 17.93
N GLY A 40 13.86 -17.82 18.71
CA GLY A 40 14.97 -18.08 19.63
C GLY A 40 16.28 -17.37 19.28
N LYS A 41 17.31 -17.62 20.09
CA LYS A 41 18.56 -16.84 20.08
C LYS A 41 19.37 -16.97 18.80
N LYS A 42 19.49 -18.17 18.23
CA LYS A 42 20.27 -18.40 17.02
C LYS A 42 19.79 -17.56 15.82
N PRO A 43 18.49 -17.56 15.45
CA PRO A 43 18.01 -16.81 14.29
C PRO A 43 17.88 -15.29 14.52
N THR A 44 17.81 -14.83 15.77
CA THR A 44 17.43 -13.43 16.10
C THR A 44 18.51 -12.65 16.84
N GLU A 45 19.61 -13.30 17.22
CA GLU A 45 20.64 -12.79 18.13
C GLU A 45 20.11 -12.27 19.48
N THR A 46 18.84 -12.55 19.80
CA THR A 46 18.14 -12.07 20.99
C THR A 46 17.65 -13.26 21.83
N LYS A 47 17.79 -13.20 23.16
CA LYS A 47 17.43 -14.32 24.06
C LYS A 47 16.00 -14.83 23.84
N TYR A 48 15.05 -13.92 23.60
CA TYR A 48 13.64 -14.22 23.31
C TYR A 48 13.19 -13.46 22.06
N GLY A 49 13.79 -13.75 20.90
CA GLY A 49 13.41 -13.14 19.64
C GLY A 49 12.46 -13.98 18.79
N VAL A 50 11.69 -13.32 17.94
CA VAL A 50 10.97 -13.91 16.79
C VAL A 50 11.45 -13.22 15.54
N ARG A 51 11.99 -13.98 14.59
CA ARG A 51 12.41 -13.49 13.28
C ARG A 51 11.34 -13.84 12.26
N ILE A 52 10.99 -12.87 11.43
CA ILE A 52 10.02 -13.01 10.36
C ILE A 52 10.72 -12.52 9.10
N ASP A 53 10.84 -13.36 8.10
CA ASP A 53 11.40 -13.00 6.80
C ASP A 53 10.33 -13.04 5.73
N ASN A 54 10.58 -12.33 4.64
CA ASN A 54 9.95 -12.50 3.33
C ASN A 54 11.05 -12.27 2.27
N TYR A 55 10.73 -12.24 0.97
CA TYR A 55 11.78 -12.06 -0.06
C TYR A 55 12.53 -10.73 0.01
N SER A 56 11.94 -9.70 0.60
CA SER A 56 12.49 -8.34 0.58
C SER A 56 12.96 -7.83 1.95
N ARG A 57 12.45 -8.41 3.04
CA ARG A 57 12.56 -7.85 4.39
C ARG A 57 12.75 -8.93 5.45
N THR A 58 13.47 -8.54 6.49
CA THR A 58 13.55 -9.26 7.76
C THR A 58 13.03 -8.36 8.87
N LEU A 59 12.20 -8.92 9.75
CA LEU A 59 11.74 -8.29 10.98
C LEU A 59 12.15 -9.15 12.17
N ILE A 60 12.72 -8.53 13.21
CA ILE A 60 13.02 -9.18 14.48
C ILE A 60 12.19 -8.55 15.59
N LEU A 61 11.28 -9.34 16.18
CA LEU A 61 10.53 -9.01 17.39
C LEU A 61 11.38 -9.38 18.60
N LYS A 62 11.62 -8.43 19.51
CA LYS A 62 12.23 -8.70 20.82
C LYS A 62 11.13 -8.87 21.86
N CYS A 63 10.99 -10.05 22.45
CA CYS A 63 9.98 -10.34 23.46
C CYS A 63 10.55 -10.34 24.88
N SER A 64 9.68 -10.14 25.87
CA SER A 64 10.09 -10.10 27.28
C SER A 64 10.48 -11.47 27.84
N ASN A 65 9.89 -12.54 27.30
CA ASN A 65 10.13 -13.92 27.74
C ASN A 65 9.83 -14.93 26.62
N TYR A 66 10.24 -16.17 26.83
CA TYR A 66 10.07 -17.25 25.86
C TYR A 66 8.60 -17.57 25.55
N ARG A 67 7.69 -17.45 26.53
CA ARG A 67 6.25 -17.69 26.30
C ARG A 67 5.68 -16.68 25.31
N GLN A 68 6.03 -15.40 25.45
CA GLN A 68 5.63 -14.36 24.48
C GLN A 68 6.26 -14.57 23.10
N ALA A 69 7.55 -14.91 23.03
CA ALA A 69 8.20 -15.20 21.75
C ALA A 69 7.52 -16.38 21.03
N ARG A 70 7.23 -17.46 21.76
CA ARG A 70 6.51 -18.62 21.23
C ARG A 70 5.09 -18.25 20.78
N PHE A 71 4.36 -17.52 21.62
CA PHE A 71 3.00 -17.07 21.31
C PHE A 71 2.99 -16.25 20.01
N TRP A 72 3.80 -15.20 19.91
CA TRP A 72 3.82 -14.35 18.71
C TRP A 72 4.26 -15.09 17.46
N GLY A 73 5.35 -15.86 17.53
CA GLY A 73 5.82 -16.62 16.37
C GLY A 73 4.79 -17.65 15.90
N GLN A 74 4.11 -18.32 16.82
CA GLN A 74 3.07 -19.29 16.48
C GLN A 74 1.81 -18.61 15.90
N GLN A 75 1.30 -17.55 16.53
CA GLN A 75 0.09 -16.86 16.04
C GLN A 75 0.29 -16.20 14.68
N ILE A 76 1.45 -15.58 14.45
CA ILE A 76 1.77 -14.96 13.15
C ILE A 76 1.85 -16.04 12.06
N LYS A 77 2.47 -17.17 12.38
CA LYS A 77 2.56 -18.31 11.46
C LYS A 77 1.19 -18.90 11.13
N GLU A 78 0.36 -19.14 12.14
CA GLU A 78 -1.00 -19.67 11.98
C GLU A 78 -1.86 -18.75 11.10
N ILE A 79 -1.89 -17.44 11.37
CA ILE A 79 -2.64 -16.48 10.52
C ILE A 79 -2.13 -16.50 9.08
N ALA A 80 -0.81 -16.53 8.88
CA ALA A 80 -0.23 -16.58 7.53
C ALA A 80 -0.55 -17.89 6.80
N GLU A 81 -0.50 -19.04 7.48
CA GLU A 81 -0.74 -20.36 6.89
C GLU A 81 -2.23 -20.67 6.69
N ASP A 82 -3.12 -20.07 7.48
CA ASP A 82 -4.56 -20.28 7.41
C ASP A 82 -5.26 -19.21 6.57
N GLU A 83 -5.26 -17.97 7.05
CA GLU A 83 -5.94 -16.84 6.41
C GLU A 83 -5.14 -16.32 5.21
N GLY A 84 -3.80 -16.31 5.34
CA GLY A 84 -2.88 -15.76 4.34
C GLY A 84 -2.31 -16.73 3.34
N ARG A 85 -2.78 -17.98 3.34
CA ARG A 85 -2.22 -19.10 2.55
C ARG A 85 -2.06 -18.80 1.07
N ASP A 86 -2.92 -17.94 0.54
CA ASP A 86 -2.89 -17.57 -0.87
C ASP A 86 -1.68 -16.69 -1.19
N PHE A 87 -1.13 -15.94 -0.24
CA PHE A 87 0.06 -15.12 -0.47
C PHE A 87 1.36 -15.88 -0.23
N LEU A 88 1.32 -17.03 0.46
CA LEU A 88 2.48 -17.88 0.75
C LEU A 88 2.90 -18.80 -0.40
N ARG A 89 2.19 -18.78 -1.51
CA ARG A 89 2.43 -19.69 -2.64
C ARG A 89 2.39 -18.98 -3.97
N VAL A 90 3.08 -19.57 -4.92
CA VAL A 90 3.06 -19.14 -6.31
C VAL A 90 1.84 -19.74 -7.00
N HIS A 91 1.11 -18.93 -7.77
CA HIS A 91 -0.08 -19.35 -8.51
C HIS A 91 0.21 -19.57 -9.99
N ARG A 92 -0.84 -19.87 -10.75
CA ARG A 92 -0.79 -20.02 -12.22
C ARG A 92 -0.03 -18.84 -12.85
N PHE A 93 0.90 -19.14 -13.76
CA PHE A 93 1.77 -18.17 -14.44
C PHE A 93 2.74 -17.42 -13.52
N ASP A 94 3.15 -18.06 -12.43
CA ASP A 94 4.02 -17.48 -11.40
C ASP A 94 3.44 -16.20 -10.76
N ALA A 95 2.11 -16.08 -10.74
CA ALA A 95 1.42 -14.92 -10.20
C ALA A 95 1.43 -14.90 -8.67
N PHE A 96 1.44 -13.69 -8.10
CA PHE A 96 1.33 -13.48 -6.64
C PHE A 96 -0.09 -13.66 -6.10
N SER A 97 -1.11 -13.67 -6.96
CA SER A 97 -2.52 -13.73 -6.55
C SER A 97 -3.22 -14.98 -7.09
N PRO A 98 -4.17 -15.55 -6.32
CA PRO A 98 -4.91 -16.75 -6.71
C PRO A 98 -5.95 -16.45 -7.80
N LEU A 99 -6.43 -17.52 -8.44
CA LEU A 99 -7.60 -17.46 -9.31
C LEU A 99 -8.85 -17.07 -8.49
N ARG A 100 -9.55 -16.00 -8.91
CA ARG A 100 -10.83 -15.58 -8.32
C ARG A 100 -11.98 -15.89 -9.25
N GLU A 101 -12.62 -17.05 -9.04
CA GLU A 101 -13.76 -17.48 -9.83
C GLU A 101 -14.97 -16.56 -9.64
N LYS A 102 -15.84 -16.50 -10.67
CA LYS A 102 -17.12 -15.76 -10.63
C LYS A 102 -16.96 -14.25 -10.33
N THR A 103 -15.79 -13.67 -10.63
CA THR A 103 -15.56 -12.23 -10.52
C THR A 103 -16.26 -11.50 -11.67
N PRO A 104 -17.17 -10.53 -11.40
CA PRO A 104 -17.75 -9.70 -12.45
C PRO A 104 -16.66 -8.86 -13.14
N VAL A 105 -16.66 -8.86 -14.47
CA VAL A 105 -15.68 -8.12 -15.28
C VAL A 105 -16.42 -7.26 -16.31
N LYS A 106 -15.92 -6.04 -16.51
CA LYS A 106 -16.32 -5.15 -17.59
C LYS A 106 -15.08 -4.71 -18.35
N TRP A 107 -15.07 -4.93 -19.66
CA TRP A 107 -14.00 -4.46 -20.55
C TRP A 107 -14.41 -3.15 -21.21
N PHE A 108 -13.42 -2.37 -21.62
CA PHE A 108 -13.61 -1.08 -22.27
C PHE A 108 -12.77 -1.03 -23.54
N VAL A 109 -13.37 -0.52 -24.62
CA VAL A 109 -12.64 -0.15 -25.83
C VAL A 109 -12.61 1.38 -25.86
N ASN A 110 -11.40 1.94 -25.96
CA ASN A 110 -11.12 3.37 -25.89
C ASN A 110 -11.36 4.02 -24.52
N GLY A 111 -10.92 5.28 -24.40
CA GLY A 111 -10.94 6.02 -23.14
C GLY A 111 -12.29 6.63 -22.74
N ALA A 112 -13.23 6.84 -23.67
CA ALA A 112 -14.47 7.56 -23.37
C ALA A 112 -15.33 6.84 -22.32
N THR A 113 -15.62 5.56 -22.54
CA THR A 113 -16.41 4.74 -21.62
C THR A 113 -15.63 4.35 -20.37
N TYR A 114 -14.29 4.18 -20.49
CA TYR A 114 -13.42 3.89 -19.36
C TYR A 114 -13.39 5.07 -18.38
N PHE A 115 -13.06 6.28 -18.85
CA PHE A 115 -12.99 7.46 -17.99
C PHE A 115 -14.35 7.82 -17.38
N SER A 116 -15.46 7.64 -18.12
CA SER A 116 -16.79 7.84 -17.52
C SER A 116 -17.03 6.88 -16.35
N ALA A 117 -16.69 5.60 -16.50
CA ALA A 117 -16.87 4.62 -15.42
C ALA A 117 -15.93 4.88 -14.23
N VAL A 118 -14.71 5.34 -14.48
CA VAL A 118 -13.77 5.80 -13.43
C VAL A 118 -14.35 6.98 -12.67
N ALA A 119 -14.93 7.98 -13.36
CA ALA A 119 -15.56 9.12 -12.70
C ALA A 119 -16.67 8.68 -11.75
N ASP A 120 -17.53 7.76 -12.19
CA ASP A 120 -18.63 7.22 -11.36
C ASP A 120 -18.09 6.51 -10.11
N ALA A 121 -17.09 5.64 -10.28
CA ALA A 121 -16.46 4.94 -9.15
C ALA A 121 -15.77 5.90 -8.15
N LEU A 122 -15.09 6.94 -8.65
CA LEU A 122 -14.47 7.95 -7.79
C LEU A 122 -15.51 8.72 -6.97
N MET A 123 -16.63 9.12 -7.59
CA MET A 123 -17.71 9.82 -6.89
C MET A 123 -18.34 8.97 -5.79
N GLU A 124 -18.46 7.65 -6.00
CA GLU A 124 -19.04 6.71 -5.04
C GLU A 124 -18.10 6.30 -3.90
N ALA A 125 -16.79 6.60 -3.99
CA ALA A 125 -15.80 6.20 -3.00
C ALA A 125 -16.13 6.72 -1.59
N LYS A 126 -15.97 5.88 -0.56
CA LYS A 126 -16.32 6.23 0.84
C LYS A 126 -15.12 6.30 1.78
N GLU A 127 -14.07 5.56 1.47
CA GLU A 127 -12.95 5.39 2.41
C GLU A 127 -11.61 5.71 1.76
N GLU A 128 -11.29 5.04 0.64
CA GLU A 128 -9.97 5.11 0.03
C GLU A 128 -10.04 5.14 -1.49
N ILE A 129 -9.10 5.88 -2.08
CA ILE A 129 -8.83 5.90 -3.53
C ILE A 129 -7.33 5.67 -3.72
N PHE A 130 -6.98 4.61 -4.45
CA PHE A 130 -5.60 4.30 -4.83
C PHE A 130 -5.40 4.58 -6.32
N ILE A 131 -4.40 5.39 -6.67
CA ILE A 131 -4.06 5.73 -8.05
C ILE A 131 -2.59 5.43 -8.29
N THR A 132 -2.31 4.64 -9.32
CA THR A 132 -0.96 4.45 -9.87
C THR A 132 -0.96 4.91 -11.32
N ASP A 133 -0.02 5.76 -11.70
CA ASP A 133 0.04 6.24 -13.08
C ASP A 133 1.48 6.45 -13.56
N TRP A 134 1.70 6.22 -14.85
CA TRP A 134 2.94 6.58 -15.52
C TRP A 134 2.94 8.08 -15.84
N TRP A 135 1.82 8.63 -16.30
CA TRP A 135 1.65 10.06 -16.53
C TRP A 135 0.21 10.50 -16.24
N LEU A 136 0.05 11.24 -15.15
CA LEU A 136 -1.25 11.73 -14.71
C LEU A 136 -1.35 13.24 -14.90
N SER A 137 -2.35 13.67 -15.66
CA SER A 137 -2.72 15.08 -15.80
C SER A 137 -3.86 15.39 -14.81
N PRO A 138 -3.62 16.19 -13.74
CA PRO A 138 -4.66 16.48 -12.73
C PRO A 138 -5.94 17.10 -13.32
N GLU A 139 -5.81 17.91 -14.37
CA GLU A 139 -6.89 18.68 -14.97
C GLU A 139 -7.65 17.91 -16.08
N VAL A 140 -7.42 16.61 -16.21
CA VAL A 140 -8.12 15.80 -17.22
C VAL A 140 -9.60 15.68 -16.90
N HIS A 141 -10.45 15.91 -17.90
CA HIS A 141 -11.89 15.67 -17.81
C HIS A 141 -12.22 14.20 -18.08
N LEU A 142 -12.89 13.57 -17.13
CA LEU A 142 -13.27 12.16 -17.21
C LEU A 142 -14.57 11.92 -17.99
N LYS A 143 -15.45 12.93 -18.06
CA LYS A 143 -16.65 12.93 -18.91
C LYS A 143 -16.61 14.09 -19.91
N ARG A 144 -17.13 13.86 -21.12
CA ARG A 144 -17.13 14.82 -22.23
C ARG A 144 -18.48 14.85 -22.94
N PRO A 145 -18.93 16.00 -23.49
CA PRO A 145 -18.27 17.30 -23.47
C PRO A 145 -18.19 17.89 -22.06
N ALA A 146 -17.14 18.67 -21.79
CA ALA A 146 -16.96 19.35 -20.51
C ALA A 146 -17.83 20.62 -20.50
N LEU A 147 -19.03 20.52 -19.91
CA LEU A 147 -19.92 21.68 -19.74
C LEU A 147 -19.55 22.50 -18.49
N ASN A 148 -18.90 21.86 -17.53
CA ASN A 148 -18.39 22.41 -16.29
C ASN A 148 -17.21 21.55 -15.79
N ASP A 149 -16.64 21.91 -14.64
CA ASP A 149 -15.49 21.23 -14.03
C ASP A 149 -15.87 20.02 -13.15
N ASP A 150 -17.16 19.65 -13.06
CA ASP A 150 -17.64 18.63 -12.11
C ASP A 150 -16.95 17.26 -12.29
N PHE A 151 -16.55 16.95 -13.53
CA PHE A 151 -15.90 15.69 -13.88
C PHE A 151 -14.39 15.82 -14.16
N ARG A 152 -13.77 16.93 -13.74
CA ARG A 152 -12.32 17.09 -13.78
C ARG A 152 -11.68 16.31 -12.62
N LEU A 153 -10.62 15.55 -12.90
CA LEU A 153 -10.05 14.59 -11.95
C LEU A 153 -9.65 15.24 -10.61
N ASP A 154 -8.91 16.34 -10.65
CA ASP A 154 -8.53 17.14 -9.47
C ASP A 154 -9.74 17.59 -8.65
N ILE A 155 -10.81 18.06 -9.29
CA ILE A 155 -12.04 18.51 -8.63
C ILE A 155 -12.75 17.34 -7.93
N ILE A 156 -12.92 16.19 -8.60
CA ILE A 156 -13.50 15.00 -7.97
C ILE A 156 -12.67 14.60 -6.76
N LEU A 157 -11.34 14.47 -6.91
CA LEU A 157 -10.47 14.04 -5.82
C LEU A 157 -10.50 15.01 -4.64
N LYS A 158 -10.55 16.32 -4.89
CA LYS A 158 -10.73 17.33 -3.86
C LYS A 158 -12.03 17.12 -3.08
N HIS A 159 -13.17 17.03 -3.77
CA HIS A 159 -14.48 16.82 -3.11
C HIS A 159 -14.52 15.52 -2.30
N LYS A 160 -13.92 14.44 -2.81
CA LYS A 160 -13.84 13.18 -2.06
C LYS A 160 -12.95 13.31 -0.83
N ALA A 161 -11.81 13.98 -0.96
CA ALA A 161 -10.90 14.21 0.14
C ALA A 161 -11.52 15.07 1.26
N GLU A 162 -12.30 16.09 0.90
CA GLU A 162 -13.10 16.92 1.81
C GLU A 162 -14.19 16.11 2.52
N ALA A 163 -14.78 15.12 1.84
CA ALA A 163 -15.73 14.16 2.43
C ALA A 163 -15.05 13.08 3.31
N GLY A 164 -13.74 13.18 3.56
CA GLY A 164 -12.99 12.27 4.43
C GLY A 164 -12.33 11.08 3.74
N VAL A 165 -12.44 10.96 2.42
CA VAL A 165 -11.80 9.87 1.65
C VAL A 165 -10.28 10.08 1.61
N ARG A 166 -9.51 9.04 1.89
CA ARG A 166 -8.04 9.05 1.78
C ARG A 166 -7.64 8.76 0.34
N VAL A 167 -6.89 9.66 -0.28
CA VAL A 167 -6.41 9.49 -1.66
C VAL A 167 -4.91 9.25 -1.63
N SER A 168 -4.46 8.09 -2.09
CA SER A 168 -3.05 7.73 -2.15
C SER A 168 -2.61 7.54 -3.59
N ILE A 169 -1.65 8.35 -4.02
CA ILE A 169 -1.22 8.45 -5.43
C ILE A 169 0.26 8.07 -5.55
N LEU A 170 0.57 7.12 -6.43
CA LEU A 170 1.94 6.74 -6.79
C LEU A 170 2.19 7.05 -8.27
N LEU A 171 3.10 7.99 -8.54
CA LEU A 171 3.48 8.42 -9.88
C LEU A 171 4.88 7.91 -10.23
N PHE A 172 5.08 7.54 -11.48
CA PHE A 172 6.42 7.31 -12.02
C PHE A 172 7.24 8.61 -11.99
N LYS A 173 8.53 8.51 -11.61
CA LYS A 173 9.49 9.60 -11.69
C LYS A 173 10.31 9.51 -12.96
N GLU A 174 10.14 10.50 -13.81
CA GLU A 174 10.88 10.64 -15.05
C GLU A 174 12.32 11.13 -14.86
N VAL A 175 13.11 10.91 -15.91
CA VAL A 175 14.32 11.70 -16.18
C VAL A 175 13.88 12.95 -16.92
N GLU A 176 13.85 14.09 -16.22
CA GLU A 176 13.25 15.36 -16.70
C GLU A 176 13.78 15.83 -18.06
N MET A 177 15.05 15.56 -18.37
CA MET A 177 15.66 15.92 -19.66
C MET A 177 15.18 15.05 -20.84
N ALA A 178 14.61 13.87 -20.56
CA ALA A 178 14.22 12.89 -21.59
C ALA A 178 12.70 12.79 -21.79
N LEU A 179 11.90 13.13 -20.77
CA LEU A 179 10.44 12.96 -20.80
C LEU A 179 9.74 14.17 -20.18
N GLY A 180 8.75 14.73 -20.89
CA GLY A 180 7.99 15.90 -20.46
C GLY A 180 6.74 15.61 -19.64
N ILE A 181 6.65 14.48 -18.94
CA ILE A 181 5.45 14.08 -18.19
C ILE A 181 5.20 14.93 -16.94
N ASN A 182 6.26 15.56 -16.40
CA ASN A 182 6.22 16.49 -15.27
C ASN A 182 5.50 15.93 -14.03
N SER A 183 5.94 14.76 -13.55
CA SER A 183 5.35 14.12 -12.36
C SER A 183 5.46 15.01 -11.11
N GLY A 184 6.46 15.90 -11.09
CA GLY A 184 6.64 16.92 -10.05
C GLY A 184 5.50 17.94 -10.00
N TYR A 185 5.00 18.39 -11.15
CA TYR A 185 3.81 19.24 -11.22
C TYR A 185 2.57 18.49 -10.72
N SER A 186 2.29 17.31 -11.27
CA SER A 186 1.09 16.54 -10.93
C SER A 186 1.02 16.22 -9.44
N LYS A 187 2.15 15.83 -8.84
CA LYS A 187 2.25 15.61 -7.39
C LYS A 187 1.89 16.87 -6.60
N ARG A 188 2.48 18.03 -6.94
CA ARG A 188 2.22 19.29 -6.22
C ARG A 188 0.78 19.73 -6.39
N ALA A 189 0.27 19.73 -7.61
CA ALA A 189 -1.11 20.12 -7.91
C ALA A 189 -2.12 19.32 -7.07
N LEU A 190 -1.98 17.99 -7.02
CA LEU A 190 -2.89 17.13 -6.26
C LEU A 190 -2.74 17.25 -4.75
N MET A 191 -1.50 17.32 -4.24
CA MET A 191 -1.26 17.41 -2.79
C MET A 191 -1.66 18.76 -2.19
N LEU A 192 -1.75 19.82 -3.01
CA LEU A 192 -2.23 21.13 -2.57
C LEU A 192 -3.75 21.21 -2.42
N LEU A 193 -4.50 20.25 -2.98
CA LEU A 193 -5.97 20.27 -2.94
C LEU A 193 -6.52 20.03 -1.53
N HIS A 194 -5.97 19.04 -0.80
CA HIS A 194 -6.48 18.65 0.52
C HIS A 194 -5.46 17.77 1.29
N PRO A 195 -5.34 17.87 2.64
CA PRO A 195 -4.43 17.05 3.44
C PRO A 195 -4.66 15.53 3.37
N ASN A 196 -5.87 15.08 3.01
CA ASN A 196 -6.19 13.65 2.79
C ASN A 196 -5.64 13.10 1.46
N ILE A 197 -5.05 13.95 0.61
CA ILE A 197 -4.41 13.53 -0.63
C ILE A 197 -2.90 13.42 -0.40
N LYS A 198 -2.39 12.19 -0.45
CA LYS A 198 -0.97 11.88 -0.29
C LYS A 198 -0.40 11.38 -1.61
N GLY A 199 0.55 12.11 -2.17
CA GLY A 199 1.21 11.77 -3.42
C GLY A 199 2.68 11.40 -3.21
N LYS A 200 3.14 10.37 -3.90
CA LYS A 200 4.57 10.08 -4.03
C LYS A 200 4.97 9.79 -5.47
N VAL A 201 6.16 10.28 -5.82
CA VAL A 201 6.80 10.13 -7.11
C VAL A 201 8.00 9.20 -6.93
N SER A 202 8.15 8.17 -7.75
CA SER A 202 9.18 7.12 -7.60
C SER A 202 9.72 6.63 -8.94
N TYR A 203 11.05 6.50 -9.06
CA TYR A 203 11.72 5.95 -10.26
C TYR A 203 11.41 4.46 -10.47
N TYR A 204 11.19 3.77 -9.37
CA TYR A 204 10.84 2.36 -9.33
C TYR A 204 9.59 2.23 -8.47
N ILE A 205 8.60 1.46 -8.91
CA ILE A 205 7.57 0.93 -8.01
C ILE A 205 8.24 -0.22 -7.25
N THR A 206 9.21 0.13 -6.41
CA THR A 206 9.91 -0.80 -5.51
C THR A 206 9.88 -0.21 -4.12
N GLU A 207 10.07 -1.07 -3.11
CA GLU A 207 9.95 -0.72 -1.70
C GLU A 207 10.89 0.39 -1.20
N LYS A 208 11.93 0.78 -1.96
CA LYS A 208 12.72 2.01 -1.68
C LYS A 208 11.86 3.28 -1.68
N ALA A 209 10.64 3.15 -2.16
CA ALA A 209 9.59 4.11 -2.01
C ALA A 209 9.37 4.52 -0.52
N TRP A 210 9.48 3.60 0.44
CA TRP A 210 9.40 3.90 1.87
C TRP A 210 10.65 3.31 2.53
N PRO A 211 11.69 4.12 2.81
CA PRO A 211 12.92 3.60 3.36
C PRO A 211 12.64 2.85 4.68
N PRO A 212 13.23 1.66 4.90
CA PRO A 212 13.17 1.01 6.19
C PRO A 212 13.80 1.94 7.24
N GLN A 213 13.03 2.37 8.23
CA GLN A 213 13.63 2.89 9.45
C GLN A 213 14.22 1.70 10.19
N ILE A 214 15.53 1.49 10.05
CA ILE A 214 16.28 0.64 10.97
C ILE A 214 16.09 1.28 12.35
N MET A 215 15.34 0.62 13.24
CA MET A 215 15.19 1.06 14.62
C MET A 215 15.50 -0.09 15.55
N SER A 216 16.54 0.13 16.36
CA SER A 216 17.04 -0.72 17.45
C SER A 216 16.04 -0.91 18.59
#